data_AF-A0A2G7LSB2-F1
#
_entry.id   AF-A0A2G7LSB2-F1
#
_cell.length_a   1.000
_cell.length_b   1.000
_cell.length_c   1.000
_cell.angle_alpha   90.00
_cell.angle_beta   90.00
_cell.angle_gamma   90.00
#
_symmetry.space_group_name_H-M   'P 1'
#
loop_
_entity.id
_entity.type
_entity.pdbx_description
1 polymer ?
#
loop_
_entity_poly.entity_id
_entity_poly.type
_entity_poly.pdbx_seq_one_letter_code
_entity_poly.pdbx_strand_id
1 'polypeptide(L)'
;MISLCNYHDSSNQCIKKYESVAPIFEENIKAQLEKLVLEIAMSQTDGAEPPRTLAYLATMLSWSIYGVTYRWNLEERQESPAELAERVVPFMMSGTGLLN
;
A
#
# COMPACT_ATOMS: atom_id res chain seq x y z
N MET A 1 7.70 19.58 -43.14
CA MET A 1 6.55 19.42 -42.23
C MET A 1 7.05 19.71 -40.82
N ILE A 2 7.12 21.01 -40.48
CA ILE A 2 7.63 21.52 -39.20
C ILE A 2 6.40 22.10 -38.50
N SER A 3 5.68 21.31 -37.69
CA SER A 3 4.61 21.88 -36.86
C SER A 3 4.05 21.00 -35.73
N LEU A 4 4.61 19.84 -35.41
CA LEU A 4 4.13 18.99 -34.29
C LEU A 4 4.90 19.20 -32.97
N CYS A 5 5.64 20.30 -32.83
CA CYS A 5 6.34 20.66 -31.58
C CYS A 5 5.94 22.04 -31.05
N ASN A 6 4.65 22.39 -31.15
CA ASN A 6 4.09 23.55 -30.46
C ASN A 6 2.83 23.12 -29.71
N TYR A 7 2.97 22.81 -28.41
CA TYR A 7 2.25 23.46 -27.31
C TYR A 7 2.31 22.57 -26.05
N HIS A 8 3.40 22.71 -25.29
CA HIS A 8 3.65 21.99 -24.04
C HIS A 8 3.47 22.96 -22.86
N ASP A 9 2.23 23.43 -22.62
CA ASP A 9 1.87 24.30 -21.48
C ASP A 9 0.76 23.70 -20.59
N SER A 10 0.53 22.39 -20.70
CA SER A 10 -0.46 21.65 -19.88
C SER A 10 0.17 20.69 -18.86
N SER A 11 1.49 20.50 -18.91
CA SER A 11 2.22 19.58 -18.03
C SER A 11 2.06 19.95 -16.55
N ASN A 12 2.10 21.24 -16.22
CA ASN A 12 1.97 21.71 -14.84
C ASN A 12 0.53 21.58 -14.28
N GLN A 13 -0.50 21.60 -15.13
CA GLN A 13 -1.88 21.38 -14.70
C GLN A 13 -2.18 19.89 -14.45
N CYS A 14 -1.58 18.98 -15.22
CA CYS A 14 -1.69 17.53 -14.97
C CYS A 14 -1.03 17.14 -13.65
N ILE A 15 0.19 17.64 -13.39
CA ILE A 15 0.93 17.37 -12.15
C ILE A 15 0.19 17.93 -10.93
N LYS A 16 -0.28 19.19 -10.98
CA LYS A 16 -1.07 19.78 -9.89
C LYS A 16 -2.38 19.04 -9.60
N LYS A 17 -3.07 18.54 -10.64
CA LYS A 17 -4.28 17.74 -10.46
C LYS A 17 -3.96 16.40 -9.82
N TYR A 18 -2.88 15.73 -10.23
CA TYR A 18 -2.44 14.47 -9.63
C TYR A 18 -2.10 14.63 -8.14
N GLU A 19 -1.35 15.68 -7.76
CA GLU A 19 -1.07 15.97 -6.34
C GLU A 19 -2.34 16.22 -5.53
N SER A 20 -3.36 16.86 -6.12
CA SER A 20 -4.63 17.13 -5.44
C SER A 20 -5.51 15.89 -5.24
N VAL A 21 -5.33 14.83 -6.03
CA VAL A 21 -6.11 13.58 -5.94
C VAL A 21 -5.35 12.44 -5.30
N ALA A 22 -4.01 12.51 -5.23
CA ALA A 22 -3.17 11.48 -4.62
C ALA A 22 -3.63 11.06 -3.20
N PRO A 23 -4.04 11.98 -2.30
CA PRO A 23 -4.57 11.59 -0.99
C PRO A 23 -5.85 10.74 -1.08
N ILE A 24 -6.72 11.04 -2.05
CA ILE A 24 -7.98 10.30 -2.27
C ILE A 24 -7.67 8.89 -2.77
N PHE A 25 -6.72 8.76 -3.70
CA PHE A 25 -6.26 7.45 -4.18
C PHE A 25 -5.62 6.63 -3.06
N GLU A 26 -4.78 7.26 -2.24
CA GLU A 26 -4.16 6.61 -1.09
C GLU A 26 -5.20 6.09 -0.09
N GLU A 27 -6.17 6.91 0.27
CA GLU A 27 -7.25 6.52 1.19
C GLU A 27 -8.07 5.35 0.61
N ASN A 28 -8.38 5.41 -0.68
CA ASN A 28 -9.15 4.36 -1.35
C ASN A 28 -8.38 3.02 -1.42
N ILE A 29 -7.08 3.06 -1.75
CA ILE A 29 -6.21 1.87 -1.77
C ILE A 29 -6.14 1.25 -0.38
N LYS A 30 -5.91 2.07 0.66
CA LYS A 30 -5.87 1.58 2.05
C LYS A 30 -7.20 0.95 2.46
N ALA A 31 -8.33 1.59 2.16
CA ALA A 31 -9.66 1.06 2.49
C ALA A 31 -9.93 -0.30 1.81
N GLN A 32 -9.53 -0.45 0.54
CA GLN A 32 -9.65 -1.73 -0.17
C GLN A 32 -8.75 -2.82 0.42
N LEU A 33 -7.51 -2.48 0.78
CA LEU A 33 -6.59 -3.40 1.45
C LEU A 33 -7.14 -3.82 2.82
N GLU A 34 -7.63 -2.89 3.62
CA GLU A 34 -8.19 -3.18 4.95
C GLU A 34 -9.39 -4.12 4.86
N LYS A 35 -10.27 -3.90 3.89
CA LYS A 35 -11.40 -4.80 3.63
C LYS A 35 -10.92 -6.21 3.26
N LEU A 36 -9.99 -6.32 2.32
CA LEU A 36 -9.45 -7.61 1.88
C LEU A 36 -8.79 -8.38 3.04
N VAL A 37 -7.93 -7.70 3.81
CA VAL A 37 -7.22 -8.32 4.93
C VAL A 37 -8.19 -8.74 6.03
N LEU A 38 -9.24 -7.95 6.30
CA LEU A 38 -10.28 -8.31 7.26
C LEU A 38 -11.03 -9.57 6.83
N GLU A 39 -11.45 -9.66 5.56
CA GLU A 39 -12.10 -10.85 5.01
C GLU A 39 -11.23 -12.11 5.17
N ILE A 40 -9.93 -11.99 4.85
CA ILE A 40 -8.94 -13.06 5.05
C ILE A 40 -8.82 -13.44 6.53
N ALA A 41 -8.72 -12.47 7.44
CA ALA A 41 -8.56 -12.72 8.87
C ALA A 41 -9.81 -13.36 9.50
N MET A 42 -11.00 -12.94 9.08
CA MET A 42 -12.26 -13.55 9.51
C MET A 42 -12.36 -15.00 9.03
N SER A 43 -11.92 -15.30 7.80
CA SER A 43 -11.94 -16.67 7.26
C SER A 43 -10.99 -17.63 7.99
N GLN A 44 -9.90 -17.13 8.57
CA GLN A 44 -8.90 -17.95 9.25
C GLN A 44 -9.19 -18.19 10.73
N THR A 45 -9.92 -17.27 11.38
CA THR A 45 -10.18 -17.35 12.81
C THR A 45 -11.49 -18.03 13.16
N ASP A 46 -12.38 -18.28 12.19
CA ASP A 46 -13.69 -18.91 12.37
C ASP A 46 -14.51 -18.30 13.52
N GLY A 47 -14.38 -16.98 13.72
CA GLY A 47 -15.05 -16.24 14.79
C GLY A 47 -14.43 -16.37 16.20
N ALA A 48 -13.27 -17.01 16.34
CA ALA A 48 -12.57 -17.15 17.62
C ALA A 48 -12.07 -15.80 18.18
N GLU A 49 -11.79 -14.83 17.32
CA GLU A 49 -11.25 -13.52 17.70
C GLU A 49 -12.33 -12.42 17.70
N PRO A 50 -12.26 -11.45 18.63
CA PRO A 50 -13.19 -10.32 18.63
C PRO A 50 -13.13 -9.53 17.31
N PRO A 51 -14.27 -9.11 16.73
CA PRO A 51 -14.29 -8.36 15.47
C PRO A 51 -13.43 -7.09 15.49
N ARG A 52 -13.33 -6.42 16.65
CA ARG A 52 -12.48 -5.24 16.83
C ARG A 52 -10.98 -5.58 16.76
N THR A 53 -10.57 -6.74 17.27
CA THR A 53 -9.19 -7.22 17.16
C THR A 53 -8.82 -7.46 15.71
N LEU A 54 -9.71 -8.14 14.96
CA LEU A 54 -9.51 -8.39 13.53
C LEU A 54 -9.48 -7.10 12.71
N ALA A 55 -10.30 -6.11 13.06
CA ALA A 55 -10.27 -4.79 12.43
C ALA A 55 -8.92 -4.08 12.66
N TYR A 56 -8.39 -4.07 13.89
CA TYR A 56 -7.08 -3.47 14.16
C TYR A 56 -5.94 -4.21 13.46
N LEU A 57 -6.00 -5.54 13.41
CA LEU A 57 -5.04 -6.35 12.65
C LEU A 57 -5.08 -5.98 11.16
N ALA A 58 -6.28 -5.87 10.59
CA ALA A 58 -6.47 -5.51 9.19
C ALA A 58 -5.92 -4.10 8.88
N THR A 59 -6.20 -3.11 9.73
CA THR A 59 -5.63 -1.76 9.62
C THR A 59 -4.11 -1.80 9.67
N MET A 60 -3.52 -2.48 10.67
CA MET A 60 -2.07 -2.55 10.83
C MET A 60 -1.39 -3.15 9.61
N LEU A 61 -1.83 -4.34 9.18
CA LEU A 61 -1.24 -5.03 8.04
C LEU A 61 -1.40 -4.23 6.74
N SER A 62 -2.58 -3.64 6.51
CA SER A 62 -2.85 -2.88 5.28
C SER A 62 -1.98 -1.63 5.19
N TRP A 63 -1.77 -0.93 6.30
CA TRP A 63 -0.93 0.25 6.34
C TRP A 63 0.55 -0.10 6.19
N SER A 64 1.00 -1.22 6.78
CA SER A 64 2.35 -1.76 6.56
C SER A 64 2.58 -2.13 5.10
N ILE A 65 1.65 -2.87 4.48
CA ILE A 65 1.72 -3.27 3.07
C ILE A 65 1.76 -2.04 2.16
N TYR A 66 0.85 -1.08 2.37
CA TYR A 66 0.85 0.17 1.60
C TYR A 66 2.17 0.93 1.78
N GLY A 67 2.61 1.13 3.02
CA GLY A 67 3.82 1.89 3.32
C GLY A 67 5.09 1.29 2.71
N VAL A 68 5.24 -0.04 2.78
CA VAL A 68 6.37 -0.75 2.16
C VAL A 68 6.31 -0.65 0.63
N THR A 69 5.14 -0.89 0.03
CA THR A 69 4.97 -0.83 -1.43
C THR A 69 5.17 0.60 -1.96
N TYR A 70 4.71 1.60 -1.22
CA TYR A 70 4.89 3.01 -1.55
C TYR A 70 6.37 3.39 -1.56
N ARG A 71 7.14 2.99 -0.52
CA ARG A 71 8.59 3.21 -0.48
C ARG A 71 9.31 2.47 -1.59
N TRP A 72 9.00 1.20 -1.80
CA TRP A 72 9.55 0.40 -2.90
C TRP A 72 9.33 1.06 -4.26
N ASN A 73 8.16 1.68 -4.47
CA ASN A 73 7.88 2.42 -5.69
C ASN A 73 8.70 3.73 -5.81
N LEU A 74 8.89 4.46 -4.70
CA LEU A 74 9.75 5.65 -4.68
C LEU A 74 11.23 5.31 -4.91
N GLU A 75 11.67 4.13 -4.49
CA GLU A 75 13.03 3.61 -4.65
C GLU A 75 13.26 2.94 -6.02
N GLU A 76 12.44 3.28 -7.02
CA GLU A 76 12.54 2.80 -8.41
C GLU A 76 12.34 1.28 -8.59
N ARG A 77 11.71 0.60 -7.62
CA ARG A 77 11.32 -0.81 -7.71
C ARG A 77 12.50 -1.74 -8.00
N GLN A 78 13.58 -1.60 -7.23
CA GLN A 78 14.87 -2.28 -7.48
C GLN A 78 14.80 -3.81 -7.51
N GLU A 79 13.83 -4.39 -6.82
CA GLU A 79 13.54 -5.82 -6.80
C GLU A 79 12.07 -6.07 -7.16
N SER A 80 11.70 -7.30 -7.50
CA SER A 80 10.31 -7.67 -7.74
C SER A 80 9.48 -7.66 -6.44
N PRO A 81 8.15 -7.53 -6.52
CA PRO A 81 7.28 -7.63 -5.33
C PRO A 81 7.45 -8.93 -4.55
N ALA A 82 7.72 -10.04 -5.24
CA ALA A 82 7.91 -11.35 -4.62
C ALA A 82 9.21 -11.41 -3.82
N GLU A 83 10.32 -10.92 -4.39
CA GLU A 83 11.62 -10.85 -3.70
C GLU A 83 11.56 -9.93 -2.47
N LEU A 84 10.91 -8.77 -2.62
CA LEU A 84 10.66 -7.87 -1.49
C LEU A 84 9.87 -8.57 -0.38
N ALA A 85 8.76 -9.22 -0.72
CA ALA A 85 7.91 -9.93 0.25
C ALA A 85 8.66 -11.07 0.95
N GLU A 86 9.38 -11.89 0.21
CA GLU A 86 10.21 -12.99 0.74
C GLU A 86 11.24 -12.47 1.74
N ARG A 87 11.82 -11.30 1.46
CA ARG A 87 12.81 -10.66 2.32
C ARG A 87 12.19 -10.05 3.59
N VAL A 88 11.04 -9.37 3.51
CA VAL A 88 10.52 -8.56 4.65
C VAL A 88 9.49 -9.28 5.53
N VAL A 89 8.66 -10.15 4.96
CA VAL A 89 7.57 -10.84 5.70
C VAL A 89 8.09 -11.66 6.88
N PRO A 90 9.21 -12.41 6.79
CA PRO A 90 9.72 -13.18 7.92
C PRO A 90 9.98 -12.32 9.17
N PHE A 91 10.51 -11.11 9.00
CA PHE A 91 10.78 -10.19 10.11
C PHE A 91 9.49 -9.73 10.81
N MET A 92 8.40 -9.57 10.06
CA MET A 92 7.07 -9.25 10.62
C MET A 92 6.48 -10.43 11.39
N MET A 93 6.70 -11.66 10.92
CA MET A 93 6.17 -12.88 11.53
C MET A 93 6.94 -13.32 12.78
N SER A 94 8.22 -12.97 12.90
CA SER A 94 9.05 -13.20 14.11
C SER A 94 8.77 -12.22 15.27
N GLY A 95 7.60 -11.57 15.25
CA GLY A 95 7.24 -10.26 15.82
C GLY A 95 7.39 -9.96 17.32
N THR A 96 8.20 -10.65 18.13
CA THR A 96 8.50 -10.23 19.52
C THR A 96 9.99 -10.18 19.85
N GLY A 97 10.86 -10.76 19.03
CA GLY A 97 12.32 -10.69 19.22
C GLY A 97 12.96 -9.36 18.82
N LEU A 98 12.23 -8.50 18.11
CA LEU A 98 12.70 -7.20 17.59
C LEU A 98 12.38 -6.01 18.51
N LEU A 99 11.45 -6.19 19.46
CA LEU A 99 10.96 -5.13 20.36
C LEU A 99 11.38 -5.33 21.83
N ASN A 100 12.22 -6.34 22.09
CA ASN A 100 12.80 -6.65 23.40
C ASN A 100 14.27 -6.25 23.46
#